data_AF-A0A9D2CL76-F1
#
_entry.id   AF-A0A9D2CL76-F1
#
_cell.length_a   1.000
_cell.length_b   1.000
_cell.length_c   1.000
_cell.angle_alpha   90.00
_cell.angle_beta   90.00
_cell.angle_gamma   90.00
#
_symmetry.space_group_name_H-M   'P 1'
#
loop_
_entity.id
_entity.type
_entity.pdbx_description
1 polymer ?
#
loop_
_entity_poly.entity_id
_entity_poly.type
_entity_poly.pdbx_seq_one_letter_code
_entity_poly.pdbx_strand_id
1 'polypeptide(L)' 'MKKYLITLYQVVHKDGNRDTVKPERSELVSDVELYRQSLKEQYNCKYVNLTYTEITDWEDGQ' A
#
# COMPACT_ATOMS: atom_id res chain seq x y z
N MET A 1 -17.21 5.54 -3.29
CA MET A 1 -16.10 4.68 -3.78
C MET A 1 -15.25 4.30 -2.58
N LYS A 2 -14.78 3.04 -2.47
CA LYS A 2 -13.84 2.68 -1.41
C LYS A 2 -12.51 3.39 -1.63
N LYS A 3 -11.94 3.95 -0.57
CA LYS A 3 -10.58 4.47 -0.55
C LYS A 3 -9.80 3.71 0.51
N TYR A 4 -8.49 3.64 0.36
CA TYR A 4 -7.61 2.94 1.28
C TYR A 4 -6.47 3.85 1.66
N LEU A 5 -6.23 3.98 2.95
CA LEU A 5 -5.16 4.81 3.47
C LEU A 5 -3.99 3.91 3.83
N ILE A 6 -2.97 3.86 2.97
CA ILE A 6 -1.75 3.09 3.18
C ILE A 6 -0.89 3.82 4.22
N THR A 7 -0.51 3.12 5.29
CA THR A 7 0.30 3.69 6.39
C THR A 7 1.69 3.09 6.46
N LEU A 8 1.85 1.88 5.92
CA LEU A 8 3.09 1.12 5.90
C LEU A 8 2.98 0.02 4.84
N TYR A 9 4.11 -0.37 4.27
CA TYR A 9 4.20 -1.59 3.48
C TYR A 9 5.51 -2.31 3.72
N GLN A 10 5.48 -3.63 3.55
CA GLN A 10 6.65 -4.48 3.68
C GLN A 10 6.95 -5.12 2.32
N VAL A 11 8.15 -4.87 1.83
CA VAL A 11 8.68 -5.45 0.60
C VAL A 11 9.38 -6.75 0.97
N VAL A 12 9.00 -7.86 0.35
CA VAL A 12 9.67 -9.15 0.56
C VAL A 12 10.40 -9.56 -0.70
N HIS A 13 11.72 -9.62 -0.59
CA HIS A 13 12.64 -9.93 -1.67
C HIS A 13 12.68 -11.42 -1.98
N LYS A 14 13.26 -11.79 -3.12
CA LYS A 14 13.32 -13.17 -3.61
C LYS A 14 14.19 -14.08 -2.71
N ASP A 15 15.15 -13.50 -2.02
CA ASP A 15 16.04 -14.13 -1.03
C ASP A 15 15.39 -14.30 0.35
N GLY A 16 14.18 -13.77 0.56
CA GLY A 16 13.46 -13.82 1.83
C GLY A 16 13.71 -12.62 2.75
N ASN A 17 14.62 -11.70 2.38
CA ASN A 17 14.82 -10.45 3.10
C ASN A 17 13.57 -9.57 3.03
N ARG A 18 13.39 -8.75 4.07
CA ARG A 18 12.19 -7.94 4.28
C ARG A 18 12.59 -6.51 4.62
N ASP A 19 12.12 -5.58 3.80
CA ASP A 19 12.24 -4.15 4.08
C ASP A 19 10.87 -3.60 4.48
N THR A 20 10.82 -2.89 5.61
CA THR A 20 9.62 -2.19 6.05
C THR A 20 9.74 -0.73 5.65
N VAL A 21 8.81 -0.25 4.82
CA VAL A 21 8.74 1.13 4.39
C VAL A 21 7.55 1.80 5.05
N LYS A 22 7.81 2.90 5.75
CA LYS A 22 6.80 3.78 6.30
C LYS A 22 6.83 5.08 5.49
N PRO A 23 5.82 5.35 4.64
CA PRO A 23 5.70 6.62 3.94
C PRO A 23 5.76 7.80 4.91
N GLU A 24 6.34 8.93 4.49
CA GLU A 24 6.37 10.16 5.30
C GLU A 24 4.94 10.61 5.68
N ARG A 25 3.99 10.40 4.76
CA ARG A 25 2.57 10.63 4.94
C ARG A 25 1.80 9.44 4.41
N SER A 26 0.66 9.15 5.02
CA SER A 26 -0.21 8.09 4.54
C SER A 26 -0.68 8.36 3.11
N GLU A 27 -0.72 7.32 2.29
CA GLU A 27 -1.06 7.42 0.87
C GLU A 27 -2.50 6.96 0.65
N LEU A 28 -3.33 7.84 0.07
CA LEU A 28 -4.72 7.53 -0.23
C LEU A 28 -4.83 6.91 -1.62
N VAL A 29 -5.22 5.65 -1.69
CA VAL A 29 -5.37 4.90 -2.96
C VAL A 29 -6.81 4.45 -3.16
N SER A 30 -7.26 4.36 -4.40
CA SER A 30 -8.58 3.80 -4.75
C SER A 30 -8.54 2.31 -5.10
N ASP A 31 -7.36 1.81 -5.45
CA ASP A 31 -7.13 0.41 -5.81
C ASP A 31 -5.86 -0.10 -5.11
N VAL A 32 -6.06 -0.95 -4.12
CA VAL A 32 -4.98 -1.54 -3.32
C VAL A 32 -4.17 -2.55 -4.13
N GLU A 33 -4.80 -3.27 -5.05
CA GLU A 33 -4.11 -4.30 -5.83
C GLU A 33 -3.24 -3.68 -6.91
N LEU A 34 -3.74 -2.63 -7.58
CA LEU A 34 -2.93 -1.84 -8.51
C LEU A 34 -1.73 -1.21 -7.81
N TYR A 35 -1.93 -0.62 -6.63
CA TYR A 35 -0.83 -0.04 -5.84
C TYR A 35 0.15 -1.12 -5.34
N ARG A 36 -0.33 -2.30 -4.95
CA ARG A 36 0.52 -3.44 -4.60
C ARG A 36 1.39 -3.87 -5.78
N GLN A 37 0.80 -3.93 -6.98
CA GLN A 37 1.51 -4.30 -8.20
C GLN A 37 2.59 -3.26 -8.56
N SER A 38 2.28 -1.97 -8.49
CA SER A 38 3.26 -0.92 -8.79
C SER A 38 4.46 -0.97 -7.84
N LEU A 39 4.23 -1.22 -6.54
CA LEU A 39 5.34 -1.42 -5.59
C LEU A 39 6.14 -2.68 -5.91
N LYS A 40 5.47 -3.78 -6.28
CA LYS A 40 6.17 -5.01 -6.65
C LYS A 40 7.09 -4.81 -7.87
N GLU A 41 6.64 -4.05 -8.87
CA GLU A 41 7.43 -3.69 -10.06
C GLU A 41 8.58 -2.74 -9.68
N GLN A 42 8.30 -1.70 -8.89
CA GLN A 42 9.29 -0.72 -8.45
C GLN A 42 10.45 -1.36 -7.66
N TYR A 43 10.14 -2.26 -6.74
CA TYR A 43 11.14 -2.92 -5.89
C TYR A 43 11.68 -4.24 -6.46
N ASN A 44 11.16 -4.72 -7.61
CA ASN A 44 11.48 -6.03 -8.19
C ASN A 44 11.44 -7.18 -7.15
N CYS A 45 10.41 -7.18 -6.31
CA CYS A 45 10.31 -8.07 -5.16
C CYS A 45 9.43 -9.30 -5.44
N LYS A 46 9.39 -10.25 -4.49
CA LYS A 46 8.55 -11.45 -4.58
C LYS A 46 7.09 -11.11 -4.28
N TYR A 47 6.85 -10.40 -3.19
CA TYR A 47 5.52 -9.92 -2.79
C TYR A 47 5.62 -8.67 -1.89
N VAL A 48 4.51 -7.94 -1.80
CA VAL A 48 4.34 -6.76 -0.95
C VAL A 48 3.17 -7.00 0.00
N ASN A 49 3.39 -6.73 1.29
CA ASN A 49 2.35 -6.72 2.31
C ASN A 49 2.00 -5.27 2.63
N LEU A 50 0.77 -4.86 2.34
CA LEU A 50 0.28 -3.52 2.60
C LEU A 50 -0.40 -3.48 3.97
N THR A 51 -0.13 -2.42 4.75
CA THR A 51 -0.86 -2.08 5.96
C THR A 51 -1.68 -0.83 5.68
N TYR A 52 -3.00 -0.96 5.66
CA TYR A 52 -3.91 0.10 5.29
C TYR A 52 -5.24 0.04 6.04
N THR A 53 -5.92 1.17 6.07
CA THR A 53 -7.29 1.29 6.57
C THR A 53 -8.23 1.49 5.38
N GLU A 54 -9.27 0.66 5.27
CA GLU A 54 -10.36 0.92 4.32
C GLU A 54 -11.23 2.08 4.84
N ILE A 55 -11.46 3.06 3.98
CA ILE A 55 -12.32 4.21 4.23
C ILE A 55 -13.61 3.98 3.43
N THR A 56 -14.67 3.64 4.15
CA THR A 56 -16.01 3.39 3.59
C THR A 56 -16.90 4.62 3.56
N ASP A 57 -16.54 5.64 4.34
CA ASP A 57 -17.38 6.82 4.64
C ASP A 57 -16.60 8.12 4.38
N TRP A 58 -16.03 8.26 3.18
CA TRP A 58 -15.63 9.59 2.73
C TRP A 58 -16.91 10.29 2.28
N GLU A 59 -17.68 10.79 3.25
CA GLU A 59 -18.70 11.80 2.97
C GLU A 59 -17.96 12.99 2.35
N ASP A 60 -18.18 13.19 1.06
CA ASP A 60 -17.83 14.43 0.38
C ASP A 60 -18.45 15.54 1.24
N GLY A 61 -17.60 16.31 1.92
CA GLY A 61 -18.04 17.32 2.87
C GLY A 61 -19.10 18.19 2.22
N GLN A 62 -20.23 18.35 2.91
CA GLN A 62 -21.29 19.30 2.55
C GLN A 62 -20.76 20.71 2.29
#